data_AF-A0A4R6IU18-F1
#
_entry.id   AF-A0A4R6IU18-F1
#
_cell.length_a   1.000
_cell.length_b   1.000
_cell.length_c   1.000
_cell.angle_alpha   90.00
_cell.angle_beta   90.00
_cell.angle_gamma   90.00
#
_symmetry.space_group_name_H-M   'P 1'
#
loop_
_entity.id
_entity.type
_entity.pdbx_description
1 polymer ?
#
loop_
_entity_poly.entity_id
_entity_poly.type
_entity_poly.pdbx_seq_one_letter_code
_entity_poly.pdbx_strand_id
1 'polypeptide(L)' 'MTSNRLLITAMVVENRPVREVAATYGVSASWLYELLARYRREGDAVFEPRSRRPASNPNATPVEVV' A
#
# COMPACT_ATOMS: atom_id res chain seq x y z
N MET A 1 0.11 -2.06 -15.05
CA MET A 1 0.32 -1.65 -13.64
C MET A 1 0.35 -2.89 -12.78
N THR A 2 1.40 -3.09 -11.98
CA THR A 2 1.53 -4.23 -11.07
C THR A 2 0.77 -3.93 -9.76
N SER A 3 -0.06 -4.86 -9.29
CA SER A 3 -0.81 -4.67 -8.04
C SER A 3 0.08 -4.91 -6.82
N ASN A 4 -0.06 -4.09 -5.76
CA ASN A 4 0.66 -4.28 -4.49
C ASN A 4 0.42 -5.67 -3.89
N ARG A 5 -0.79 -6.23 -4.10
CA ARG A 5 -1.13 -7.58 -3.66
C ARG A 5 -0.23 -8.63 -4.31
N LEU A 6 -0.01 -8.55 -5.62
CA LEU A 6 0.85 -9.49 -6.33
C LEU A 6 2.29 -9.46 -5.79
N LEU A 7 2.82 -8.26 -5.54
CA LEU A 7 4.19 -8.09 -5.06
C LEU A 7 4.38 -8.61 -3.64
N ILE A 8 3.44 -8.30 -2.74
CA ILE A 8 3.47 -8.81 -1.36
C ILE A 8 3.33 -10.34 -1.37
N THR A 9 2.42 -10.91 -2.16
CA THR A 9 2.25 -12.36 -2.26
C THR A 9 3.54 -13.05 -2.76
N ALA A 10 4.18 -12.53 -3.80
CA ALA A 10 5.43 -13.09 -4.32
C ALA A 10 6.56 -13.08 -3.28
N MET A 11 6.63 -12.06 -2.43
CA MET A 11 7.66 -11.98 -1.39
C MET A 11 7.32 -12.80 -0.14
N VAL A 12 6.05 -12.81 0.29
CA VAL A 12 5.64 -13.38 1.58
C VAL A 12 5.19 -14.83 1.47
N VAL A 13 4.42 -15.18 0.43
CA VAL A 13 3.88 -16.52 0.23
C VAL A 13 4.86 -17.38 -0.57
N GLU A 14 5.39 -16.85 -1.67
CA GLU A 14 6.36 -17.57 -2.51
C GLU A 14 7.80 -17.44 -1.99
N ASN A 15 8.01 -16.65 -0.93
CA ASN A 15 9.29 -16.42 -0.27
C ASN A 15 10.41 -15.98 -1.23
N ARG A 16 10.05 -15.27 -2.31
CA ARG A 16 11.01 -14.78 -3.31
C ARG A 16 11.80 -13.60 -2.76
N PRO A 17 13.11 -13.49 -3.06
CA PRO A 17 13.92 -12.39 -2.58
C PRO A 17 13.49 -11.06 -3.21
N VAL A 18 13.46 -10.00 -2.38
CA VAL A 18 12.99 -8.64 -2.77
C VAL A 18 13.67 -8.12 -4.04
N ARG A 19 14.98 -8.37 -4.20
CA ARG A 19 15.74 -7.90 -5.37
C ARG A 19 15.32 -8.59 -6.66
N GLU A 20 14.98 -9.88 -6.59
CA GLU A 20 14.50 -10.63 -7.75
C GLU A 20 13.11 -10.16 -8.14
N VAL A 21 12.21 -9.95 -7.18
CA VAL A 21 10.87 -9.39 -7.42
C VAL A 21 10.97 -7.98 -8.01
N ALA A 22 11.85 -7.13 -7.48
CA ALA A 22 12.11 -5.79 -8.01
C ALA A 22 12.51 -5.82 -9.49
N ALA A 23 13.49 -6.67 -9.85
CA ALA A 23 13.93 -6.83 -11.23
C ALA A 23 12.84 -7.43 -12.13
N THR A 24 12.12 -8.45 -11.66
CA THR A 24 11.07 -9.15 -12.40
C THR A 24 9.93 -8.21 -12.79
N TYR A 25 9.48 -7.36 -11.86
CA TYR A 25 8.31 -6.50 -12.04
C TYR A 25 8.67 -5.04 -12.37
N GLY A 26 9.96 -4.72 -12.51
CA GLY A 26 10.44 -3.39 -12.88
C GLY A 26 10.16 -2.31 -11.84
N VAL A 27 10.21 -2.65 -10.54
CA VAL A 27 9.94 -1.74 -9.43
C VAL A 27 11.19 -1.54 -8.57
N SER A 28 11.25 -0.43 -7.82
CA SER A 28 12.42 -0.18 -6.96
C SER A 28 12.41 -1.08 -5.72
N ALA A 29 13.57 -1.62 -5.35
CA ALA A 29 13.70 -2.45 -4.16
C ALA A 29 13.43 -1.65 -2.86
N SER A 30 13.78 -0.36 -2.82
CA SER A 30 13.49 0.52 -1.68
C SER A 30 11.98 0.61 -1.42
N TRP A 31 11.20 0.83 -2.48
CA TRP A 31 9.75 0.89 -2.38
C TRP A 31 9.14 -0.46 -1.96
N LEU A 32 9.70 -1.59 -2.40
CA LEU A 32 9.26 -2.91 -1.91
C LEU A 32 9.52 -3.10 -0.41
N TYR A 33 10.66 -2.63 0.11
CA TYR A 33 10.91 -2.66 1.56
C TYR A 33 9.94 -1.77 2.34
N GLU A 34 9.62 -0.58 1.83
CA GLU A 34 8.59 0.28 2.42
C GLU A 34 7.21 -0.40 2.41
N LEU A 35 6.86 -1.03 1.29
CA LEU A 35 5.62 -1.79 1.15
C LEU A 35 5.55 -2.96 2.15
N LEU A 36 6.65 -3.70 2.32
CA LEU A 36 6.76 -4.77 3.32
C LEU A 36 6.67 -4.24 4.75
N ALA A 37 7.34 -3.12 5.06
CA ALA A 37 7.27 -2.50 6.37
C ALA A 37 5.83 -2.07 6.70
N ARG A 38 5.12 -1.50 5.73
CA ARG A 38 3.71 -1.16 5.86
C ARG A 38 2.83 -2.40 6.04
N TYR A 39 3.05 -3.45 5.25
CA TYR A 39 2.33 -4.72 5.35
C TYR A 39 2.49 -5.36 6.72
N ARG A 40 3.70 -5.34 7.29
CA ARG A 40 3.95 -5.85 8.65
C ARG A 40 3.22 -5.05 9.74
N ARG A 41 2.99 -3.76 9.52
CA ARG A 41 2.30 -2.88 10.49
C ARG A 41 0.77 -2.98 10.40
N GLU A 42 0.24 -3.15 9.19
CA GLU A 42 -1.19 -2.98 8.90
C GLU A 42 -1.87 -4.27 8.44
N GLY A 43 -1.08 -5.31 8.13
CA GLY A 43 -1.56 -6.54 7.52
C GLY A 43 -2.21 -6.30 6.16
N ASP A 44 -3.30 -7.02 5.92
CA ASP A 44 -4.03 -6.98 4.65
C ASP A 44 -4.70 -5.63 4.38
N ALA A 45 -4.82 -4.74 5.37
CA ALA A 45 -5.34 -3.39 5.20
C ALA A 45 -4.49 -2.53 4.24
N VAL A 46 -3.26 -2.94 3.92
CA VAL A 46 -2.43 -2.31 2.86
C VAL A 46 -3.06 -2.42 1.47
N PHE A 47 -3.86 -3.46 1.23
CA PHE A 47 -4.52 -3.69 -0.05
C PHE A 47 -5.73 -2.79 -0.26
N GLU A 48 -6.31 -2.28 0.82
CA GLU A 48 -7.46 -1.42 0.74
C GLU A 48 -7.05 0.02 0.38
N PRO A 49 -7.73 0.66 -0.59
CA PRO A 49 -7.52 2.07 -0.87
C PRO A 49 -7.75 2.89 0.39
N ARG A 50 -6.72 3.58 0.87
CA ARG A 50 -6.89 4.55 1.95
C ARG A 50 -7.70 5.74 1.45
N SER A 51 -8.52 6.29 2.35
CA SER A 51 -9.17 7.57 2.12
C SER A 51 -8.12 8.59 1.68
N ARG A 52 -8.33 9.13 0.48
CA ARG A 52 -7.54 10.25 -0.04
C ARG A 52 -8.09 11.60 0.43
N ARG A 53 -9.20 11.58 1.18
CA ARG A 53 -9.86 12.79 1.66
C ARG A 53 -8.94 13.46 2.69
N PRO A 54 -8.73 14.78 2.58
CA PRO A 54 -8.03 15.52 3.62
C PRO A 54 -8.76 15.38 4.95
N ALA A 55 -8.01 15.29 6.05
CA ALA A 55 -8.56 15.09 7.39
C ALA A 55 -9.45 16.27 7.82
N SER A 56 -9.15 17.48 7.36
CA SER A 56 -9.95 18.68 7.57
C SER A 56 -10.08 19.46 6.26
N ASN A 57 -11.20 20.16 6.12
CA ASN A 57 -11.42 21.14 5.05
C ASN A 57 -11.92 22.43 5.71
N PRO A 58 -11.17 23.55 5.66
CA PRO A 58 -11.59 24.81 6.26
C PRO A 58 -12.88 25.38 5.63
N ASN A 59 -13.22 24.98 4.40
CA ASN A 59 -14.45 25.39 3.71
C ASN A 59 -15.60 24.38 3.89
N ALA A 60 -15.56 23.53 4.92
CA ALA A 60 -16.63 22.57 5.18
C ALA A 60 -17.90 23.31 5.62
N THR A 61 -19.02 23.07 4.92
CA THR A 61 -20.34 23.52 5.36
C THR A 61 -20.77 22.77 6.63
N PRO A 62 -21.41 23.46 7.60
CA PRO A 62 -21.90 22.81 8.80
C PRO A 62 -22.99 21.79 8.45
N VAL A 63 -23.02 20.67 9.19
CA VAL A 63 -24.08 19.67 9.07
C VAL A 63 -25.37 20.29 9.57
N GLU A 64 -26.37 20.37 8.70
CA GLU A 64 -27.73 20.76 9.07
C GLU A 64 -28.30 19.69 10.02
N VAL A 65 -28.70 20.13 11.21
CA VAL A 65 -29.28 19.27 12.25
C VAL A 65 -30.80 19.43 12.15
N VAL A 66 -31.51 18.36 11.80
CA VAL A 66 -32.98 18.28 11.74
C VAL A 66 -33.53 17.79 13.06
#